data_AF-A0A350D3G6-F1
#
_entry.id   AF-A0A350D3G6-F1
#
_cell.length_a   1.000
_cell.length_b   1.000
_cell.length_c   1.000
_cell.angle_alpha   90.00
_cell.angle_beta   90.00
_cell.angle_gamma   90.00
#
_symmetry.space_group_name_H-M   'P 1'
#
loop_
_entity.id
_entity.type
_entity.pdbx_description
1 polymer ?
#
loop_
_entity_poly.entity_id
_entity_poly.type
_entity_poly.pdbx_seq_one_letter_code
_entity_poly.pdbx_strand_id
1 'polypeptide(L)' 'EKMIERGEEPAKTHSWFSGFAPRNDPRIVVTVLVEFGGMGGQTAAPLAGEIFKVYREKYVRQANLQGN' A
#
# COMPACT_ATOMS: atom_id res chain seq x y z
N GLU A 1 23.84 20.17 18.07
CA GLU A 1 22.88 21.11 17.44
C GLU A 1 23.65 22.09 16.58
N LYS A 2 23.54 21.99 15.24
CA LYS A 2 23.87 23.12 14.36
C LYS A 2 23.34 22.89 12.94
N MET A 3 22.67 23.95 12.47
CA MET A 3 22.43 24.41 11.11
C MET A 3 21.43 23.67 10.22
N ILE A 4 20.28 24.32 10.01
CA ILE A 4 19.75 24.50 8.65
C ILE A 4 19.39 25.98 8.49
N GLU A 5 20.33 26.75 7.93
CA GLU A 5 20.11 28.11 7.41
C GLU A 5 19.69 28.03 5.95
N ARG A 6 18.45 27.61 5.71
CA ARG A 6 17.74 27.81 4.44
C ARG A 6 16.26 27.70 4.77
N GLY A 7 15.47 28.67 4.36
CA GLY A 7 14.01 28.71 4.54
C GLY A 7 13.25 27.64 3.75
N GLU A 8 13.80 26.43 3.67
CA GLU A 8 13.19 25.27 3.06
C GLU A 8 12.46 24.51 4.17
N GLU A 9 11.13 24.55 4.12
CA GLU A 9 10.26 23.65 4.87
C GLU A 9 10.84 22.23 4.83
N PRO A 10 10.90 21.49 5.96
CA PRO A 10 11.46 20.14 5.97
C PRO A 10 10.82 19.31 4.87
N ALA A 11 11.65 18.71 4.01
CA ALA A 11 11.18 17.93 2.86
C ALA A 11 10.17 16.88 3.33
N LYS A 12 8.90 17.07 2.95
CA LYS A 12 7.81 16.22 3.38
C LYS A 12 7.94 14.84 2.72
N THR A 13 8.26 13.82 3.51
CA THR A 13 8.42 12.44 3.02
C THR A 13 7.12 11.91 2.42
N HIS A 14 7.23 11.30 1.23
CA HIS A 14 6.14 10.55 0.62
C HIS A 14 6.08 9.13 1.17
N SER A 15 4.87 8.59 1.27
CA SER A 15 4.64 7.23 1.75
C SER A 15 4.44 6.27 0.58
N TRP A 16 5.25 5.20 0.55
CA TRP A 16 5.22 4.17 -0.50
C TRP A 16 4.91 2.78 0.05
N PHE A 17 4.20 2.00 -0.73
CA PHE A 17 4.04 0.55 -0.55
C PHE A 17 3.95 -0.14 -1.90
N SER A 18 4.57 -1.31 -2.04
CA SER A 18 4.31 -2.23 -3.16
C SER A 18 4.27 -3.66 -2.63
N GLY A 19 3.31 -4.44 -3.11
CA GLY A 19 3.14 -5.82 -2.68
C GLY A 19 2.26 -6.60 -3.65
N PHE A 20 2.20 -7.92 -3.44
CA PHE A 20 1.39 -8.82 -4.24
C PHE A 20 0.57 -9.77 -3.36
N ALA A 21 -0.51 -10.31 -3.93
CA ALA A 21 -1.34 -11.32 -3.28
C ALA A 21 -2.01 -12.24 -4.33
N PRO A 22 -2.48 -13.44 -3.95
CA PRO A 22 -2.12 -14.22 -2.76
C PRO A 22 -0.62 -14.56 -2.66
N ARG A 23 -0.15 -15.00 -1.48
CA ARG A 23 1.28 -15.36 -1.26
C ARG A 23 1.74 -16.54 -2.10
N ASN A 24 0.92 -17.60 -2.17
CA ASN A 24 1.31 -18.89 -2.75
C ASN A 24 1.00 -19.00 -4.25
N ASP A 25 0.02 -18.23 -4.74
CA ASP A 25 -0.31 -18.08 -6.16
C ASP A 25 -0.56 -16.58 -6.38
N PRO A 26 0.44 -15.76 -6.72
CA PRO A 26 0.27 -14.31 -6.92
C PRO A 26 -0.59 -13.99 -8.14
N ARG A 27 -1.63 -13.17 -7.93
CA ARG A 27 -2.62 -12.84 -8.98
C ARG A 27 -2.88 -11.35 -9.14
N ILE A 28 -2.44 -10.53 -8.19
CA ILE A 28 -2.51 -9.07 -8.23
C ILE A 28 -1.25 -8.46 -7.61
N VAL A 29 -0.78 -7.36 -8.20
CA VAL A 29 0.22 -6.46 -7.63
C VAL A 29 -0.46 -5.13 -7.32
N VAL A 30 -0.16 -4.55 -6.16
CA VAL A 30 -0.69 -3.25 -5.73
C VAL A 30 0.49 -2.37 -5.33
N THR A 31 0.55 -1.17 -5.91
CA THR A 31 1.50 -0.12 -5.54
C THR A 31 0.71 1.11 -5.10
N VAL A 32 1.06 1.67 -3.95
CA VAL A 32 0.42 2.86 -3.38
C VAL A 32 1.49 3.92 -3.13
N LEU A 33 1.22 5.12 -3.60
CA LEU A 33 1.96 6.35 -3.31
C LEU A 33 1.01 7.33 -2.64
N VAL A 34 1.42 7.87 -1.50
CA VAL A 34 0.72 8.98 -0.84
C VAL A 34 1.69 10.15 -0.71
N GLU A 35 1.42 11.22 -1.45
CA GLU A 35 2.16 12.46 -1.35
C GLU A 35 2.11 12.99 0.09
N PHE A 36 3.30 13.35 0.60
CA PHE A 36 3.49 13.84 1.97
C PHE A 36 2.92 12.93 3.07
N GLY A 37 2.72 11.64 2.76
CA GLY A 37 2.08 10.68 3.67
C GLY A 37 2.98 10.10 4.76
N GLY A 38 4.25 10.51 4.83
CA GLY A 38 5.20 10.04 5.84
C GLY A 38 5.65 8.60 5.61
N MET A 39 5.64 7.78 6.66
CA MET A 39 6.17 6.41 6.60
C MET A 39 5.24 5.45 5.84
N GLY A 40 5.82 4.69 4.90
CA GLY A 40 5.13 3.67 4.10
C GLY A 40 4.28 2.69 4.92
N GLY A 41 4.85 2.17 6.01
CA GLY A 41 4.18 1.19 6.89
C GLY A 41 3.01 1.76 7.70
N GLN A 42 2.96 3.08 7.90
CA GLN A 42 1.89 3.74 8.66
C GLN A 42 0.75 4.22 7.77
N THR A 43 1.04 4.63 6.53
CA THR A 43 0.06 5.27 5.65
C THR A 43 -0.25 4.43 4.41
N ALA A 44 0.75 4.10 3.58
CA ALA A 44 0.50 3.39 2.32
C ALA A 44 0.16 1.90 2.52
N ALA A 45 0.75 1.24 3.51
CA ALA A 45 0.53 -0.19 3.75
C ALA A 45 -0.92 -0.51 4.21
N PRO A 46 -1.55 0.23 5.14
CA PRO A 46 -2.96 0.02 5.47
C PRO A 46 -3.90 0.21 4.27
N LEU A 47 -3.64 1.21 3.42
CA LEU A 47 -4.42 1.44 2.19
C LEU A 47 -4.31 0.26 1.22
N ALA A 48 -3.11 -0.28 1.02
CA ALA A 48 -2.93 -1.49 0.23
C ALA A 48 -3.66 -2.70 0.85
N GLY A 49 -3.74 -2.77 2.18
CA GLY A 49 -4.51 -3.78 2.91
C GLY A 49 -6.00 -3.78 2.56
N GLU A 50 -6.63 -2.59 2.51
CA GLU A 50 -8.04 -2.46 2.10
C GLU A 50 -8.25 -2.88 0.64
N ILE A 51 -7.32 -2.53 -0.27
CA ILE A 51 -7.38 -2.96 -1.68
C ILE A 51 -7.31 -4.50 -1.77
N PHE A 52 -6.37 -5.13 -1.05
CA PHE A 52 -6.27 -6.59 -1.02
C PHE A 52 -7.49 -7.26 -0.40
N LYS A 53 -8.13 -6.63 0.60
CA LYS A 53 -9.38 -7.13 1.20
C LYS A 53 -10.52 -7.13 0.17
N VAL A 54 -10.73 -6.03 -0.54
CA VAL A 54 -11.74 -5.93 -1.61
C VAL A 54 -11.45 -6.95 -2.72
N TYR A 55 -10.19 -7.10 -3.12
CA TYR A 55 -9.78 -8.10 -4.11
C TYR A 55 -10.14 -9.53 -3.65
N ARG A 56 -9.84 -9.87 -2.39
CA ARG A 56 -10.16 -11.19 -1.81
C ARG A 56 -11.66 -11.46 -1.81
N GLU A 57 -12.46 -10.49 -1.36
CA GLU A 57 -13.92 -10.62 -1.29
C GLU A 57 -14.54 -10.83 -2.68
N LYS A 58 -14.05 -10.13 -3.70
CA LYS A 58 -14.60 -10.19 -5.05
C LYS A 58 -14.14 -11.43 -5.84
N TYR A 59 -12.86 -11.77 -5.80
CA TYR A 59 -12.29 -12.76 -6.74
C TYR A 59 -11.95 -14.10 -6.11
N VAL A 60 -11.52 -14.15 -4.85
CA VAL A 60 -11.24 -15.42 -4.17
C VAL A 60 -12.56 -16.11 -3.77
N ARG A 61 -13.56 -15.34 -3.33
CA ARG A 61 -14.86 -15.91 -2.96
C ARG A 61 -15.62 -16.49 -4.17
N GLN A 62 -15.55 -15.83 -5.33
CA GLN A 62 -16.20 -16.32 -6.56
C GLN A 62 -15.58 -17.63 -7.06
N ALA A 63 -14.25 -17.78 -7.00
CA ALA A 63 -13.57 -19.03 -7.36
C ALA A 63 -14.05 -20.21 -6.50
N ASN A 64 -14.33 -19.99 -5.21
CA ASN A 64 -14.86 -21.02 -4.32
C ASN A 64 -16.35 -21.32 -4.53
N LEU A 65 -17.11 -20.39 -5.13
CA LEU A 65 -18.55 -20.56 -5.39
C LEU A 65 -18.86 -21.22 -6.74
N GLN A 66 -17.95 -21.13 -7.72
CA GLN A 66 -18.10 -21.74 -9.04
C GLN A 66 -17.55 -23.18 -9.13
N GLY A 67 -17.00 -23.70 -8.03
CA GLY A 67 -16.34 -25.00 -7.96
C GLY A 67 -17.15 -26.15 -7.32
N ASN A 68 -18.49 -26.06 -7.28
CA ASN A 68 -19.36 -27.10 -6.74
C ASN A 68 -20.43 -27.51 -7.77
#